data_AF-A0A1Q7JQC8-F1
#
_entry.id   AF-A0A1Q7JQC8-F1
#
_cell.length_a   1.000
_cell.length_b   1.000
_cell.length_c   1.000
_cell.angle_alpha   90.00
_cell.angle_beta   90.00
_cell.angle_gamma   90.00
#
_symmetry.space_group_name_H-M   'P 1'
#
loop_
_entity.id
_entity.type
_entity.pdbx_description
1 polymer ?
#
loop_
_entity_poly.entity_id
_entity_poly.type
_entity_poly.pdbx_seq_one_letter_code
_entity_poly.pdbx_strand_id
1 'polypeptide(L)'
;MDVSAFVRNPGKMTVVHARLRVVQGDVQRPESIRAAIPGHDAVLSALGVRSLSPTSLLSDAAREIVGAMQEHGVRRIIWESSLGVGETRGQLGPLYNWLLIPLLLRHAFADKERQEAIIRATSLEWTIVQPAALTNGPRTGTYRVGACAGRFFPTVSRADVAHFMIEELENPRHVRQVVLFAIDVDRRHARIPVGPRDRLEPLGIKADGRQRGGDRG
;
A
#
# COMPACT_ATOMS: atom_id res chain seq x y z
N MET A 1 6.29 7.67 11.94
CA MET A 1 5.66 6.42 12.41
C MET A 1 6.70 5.41 12.84
N ASP A 2 6.37 4.60 13.84
CA ASP A 2 7.07 3.37 14.21
C ASP A 2 6.56 2.21 13.36
N VAL A 3 7.44 1.27 13.02
CA VAL A 3 7.14 0.19 12.07
C VAL A 3 7.58 -1.15 12.66
N SER A 4 6.67 -2.11 12.69
CA SER A 4 7.02 -3.52 12.88
C SER A 4 7.06 -4.24 11.53
N ALA A 5 8.22 -4.76 11.14
CA ALA A 5 8.35 -5.62 9.96
C ALA A 5 8.20 -7.09 10.36
N PHE A 6 7.08 -7.70 9.98
CA PHE A 6 6.82 -9.14 10.18
C PHE A 6 7.50 -9.96 9.07
N VAL A 7 8.54 -10.71 9.43
CA VAL A 7 9.39 -11.41 8.45
C VAL A 7 9.69 -12.85 8.86
N ARG A 8 9.70 -13.75 7.89
CA ARG A 8 10.05 -15.17 8.11
C ARG A 8 11.53 -15.40 8.38
N ASN A 9 12.40 -14.62 7.73
CA ASN A 9 13.85 -14.71 7.90
C ASN A 9 14.44 -13.30 8.12
N PRO A 10 14.67 -12.90 9.39
CA PRO A 10 15.26 -11.61 9.74
C PRO A 10 16.61 -11.35 9.08
N GLY A 11 17.43 -12.38 8.82
CA GLY A 11 18.76 -12.23 8.21
C GLY A 11 18.73 -11.71 6.76
N LYS A 12 17.55 -11.63 6.13
CA LYS A 12 17.38 -11.00 4.81
C LYS A 12 17.09 -9.51 4.87
N MET A 13 16.89 -8.95 6.07
CA MET A 13 16.68 -7.52 6.27
C MET A 13 18.02 -6.79 6.22
N THR A 14 18.17 -5.88 5.26
CA THR A 14 19.36 -5.02 5.13
C THR A 14 19.12 -3.61 5.66
N VAL A 15 17.88 -3.28 6.03
CA VAL A 15 17.49 -1.96 6.54
C VAL A 15 17.54 -1.97 8.06
N VAL A 16 18.26 -0.99 8.63
CA VAL A 16 18.32 -0.73 10.06
C VAL A 16 17.85 0.69 10.30
N HIS A 17 16.91 0.88 11.22
CA HIS A 17 16.35 2.18 11.55
C HIS A 17 15.87 2.21 13.00
N ALA A 18 16.04 3.33 13.71
CA ALA A 18 15.69 3.43 15.13
C ALA A 18 14.20 3.16 15.43
N ARG A 19 13.33 3.45 14.45
CA ARG A 19 11.87 3.22 14.50
C ARG A 19 11.41 1.92 13.82
N LEU A 20 12.33 1.01 13.48
CA LEU A 20 12.02 -0.27 12.86
C LEU A 20 12.23 -1.39 13.86
N ARG A 21 11.16 -2.10 14.19
CA ARG A 21 11.18 -3.34 14.95
C ARG A 21 11.04 -4.52 13.98
N VAL A 22 11.97 -5.46 14.01
CA VAL A 22 11.85 -6.70 13.23
C VAL A 22 11.15 -7.75 14.10
N VAL A 23 10.01 -8.26 13.62
CA VAL A 23 9.25 -9.33 14.28
C VAL A 23 9.39 -10.59 13.44
N GLN A 24 10.03 -11.61 14.00
CA GLN A 24 10.15 -12.88 13.30
C GLN A 24 8.84 -13.67 13.41
N GLY A 25 8.32 -14.16 12.28
CA GLY A 25 7.17 -15.05 12.25
C GLY A 25 6.83 -15.53 10.85
N ASP A 26 5.88 -16.47 10.75
CA ASP A 26 5.44 -17.05 9.47
C ASP A 26 3.95 -16.79 9.27
N VAL A 27 3.58 -16.28 8.10
CA VAL A 27 2.16 -16.06 7.74
C VAL A 27 1.39 -17.37 7.54
N GLN A 28 2.08 -18.50 7.38
CA GLN A 28 1.46 -19.82 7.37
C GLN A 28 1.13 -20.35 8.77
N ARG A 29 1.52 -19.61 9.82
CA ARG A 29 1.28 -19.95 11.22
C ARG A 29 0.34 -18.92 11.85
N PRO A 30 -0.96 -19.24 12.00
CA PRO A 30 -1.96 -18.32 12.57
C PRO A 30 -1.53 -17.65 13.86
N GLU A 31 -0.96 -18.42 14.79
CA GLU A 31 -0.47 -17.93 16.08
C GLU A 31 0.63 -16.87 15.95
N SER A 32 1.47 -16.98 14.91
CA SER A 32 2.52 -15.98 14.63
C SER A 32 1.91 -14.66 14.14
N ILE A 33 0.85 -14.72 13.34
CA ILE A 33 0.11 -13.53 12.89
C ILE A 33 -0.58 -12.87 14.08
N ARG A 34 -1.35 -13.65 14.85
CA ARG A 34 -2.15 -13.13 15.96
C ARG A 34 -1.30 -12.46 17.03
N ALA A 35 -0.10 -12.98 17.29
CA ALA A 35 0.84 -12.37 18.23
C ALA A 35 1.47 -11.04 17.73
N ALA A 36 1.47 -10.79 16.42
CA ALA A 36 2.14 -9.63 15.83
C ALA A 36 1.25 -8.38 15.72
N ILE A 37 -0.08 -8.56 15.73
CA ILE A 37 -1.07 -7.49 15.50
C ILE A 37 -1.31 -6.55 16.70
N PRO A 38 -1.39 -7.04 17.96
CA PRO A 38 -1.73 -6.18 19.10
C PRO A 38 -0.83 -4.93 19.21
N GLY A 39 -1.44 -3.80 19.59
CA GLY A 39 -0.73 -2.54 19.83
C GLY A 39 -0.35 -1.74 18.58
N HIS A 40 -0.81 -2.14 17.40
CA HIS A 40 -0.62 -1.37 16.16
C HIS A 40 -1.87 -0.58 15.79
N ASP A 41 -1.68 0.55 15.10
CA ASP A 41 -2.79 1.37 14.61
C ASP A 41 -3.33 0.89 13.26
N ALA A 42 -2.48 0.24 12.47
CA ALA A 42 -2.80 -0.19 11.12
C ALA A 42 -1.94 -1.38 10.65
N VAL A 43 -2.41 -2.07 9.61
CA VAL A 43 -1.69 -3.14 8.94
C VAL A 43 -1.46 -2.79 7.47
N LEU A 44 -0.23 -2.95 7.01
CA LEU A 44 0.15 -2.85 5.60
C LEU A 44 0.61 -4.22 5.10
N SER A 45 -0.02 -4.77 4.07
CA SER A 45 0.31 -6.09 3.53
C SER A 45 0.72 -5.99 2.07
N ALA A 46 1.93 -6.49 1.78
CA ALA A 46 2.45 -6.73 0.43
C ALA A 46 2.75 -8.23 0.22
N LEU A 47 1.92 -9.08 0.81
CA LEU A 47 2.07 -10.53 0.71
C LEU A 47 1.82 -10.99 -0.73
N GLY A 48 2.74 -11.80 -1.24
CA GLY A 48 2.66 -12.39 -2.56
C GLY A 48 3.01 -13.87 -2.52
N VAL A 49 2.43 -14.63 -3.44
CA VAL A 49 2.76 -16.03 -3.68
C VAL A 49 3.66 -16.14 -4.91
N ARG A 50 4.66 -17.01 -4.83
CA ARG A 50 5.55 -17.34 -5.97
C ARG A 50 5.25 -18.73 -6.55
N SER A 51 4.21 -19.40 -6.06
CA SER A 51 3.84 -20.75 -6.47
C SER A 51 2.92 -20.71 -7.69
N LEU A 52 3.15 -21.64 -8.62
CA LEU A 52 2.24 -21.92 -9.74
C LEU A 52 1.20 -23.00 -9.37
N SER A 53 1.35 -23.64 -8.20
CA SER A 53 0.44 -24.67 -7.71
C SER A 53 -0.79 -24.04 -7.02
N PRO A 54 -1.87 -24.82 -6.81
CA PRO A 54 -2.97 -24.42 -5.94
C PRO A 54 -2.46 -23.86 -4.60
N THR A 55 -3.02 -22.73 -4.17
CA THR A 55 -2.64 -22.03 -2.93
C THR A 55 -3.88 -21.41 -2.29
N SER A 56 -3.87 -21.37 -0.96
CA SER A 56 -4.79 -20.59 -0.11
C SER A 56 -4.06 -19.55 0.74
N LEU A 57 -2.72 -19.46 0.65
CA LEU A 57 -1.87 -18.68 1.56
C LEU A 57 -2.32 -17.24 1.75
N LEU A 58 -2.71 -16.54 0.68
CA LEU A 58 -3.15 -15.15 0.79
C LEU A 58 -4.50 -15.04 1.47
N SER A 59 -5.44 -15.92 1.13
CA SER A 59 -6.77 -15.94 1.74
C SER A 59 -6.75 -16.39 3.21
N ASP A 60 -5.88 -17.33 3.56
CA ASP A 60 -5.69 -17.80 4.95
C ASP A 60 -5.03 -16.70 5.79
N ALA A 61 -3.95 -16.08 5.29
CA ALA A 61 -3.31 -14.96 5.97
C ALA A 61 -4.27 -13.77 6.13
N ALA A 62 -5.09 -13.47 5.12
CA ALA A 62 -6.10 -12.42 5.21
C ALA A 62 -7.12 -12.72 6.32
N ARG A 63 -7.61 -13.96 6.43
CA ARG A 63 -8.56 -14.37 7.47
C ARG A 63 -7.96 -14.19 8.88
N GLU A 64 -6.72 -14.61 9.08
CA GLU A 64 -6.03 -14.46 10.37
C GLU A 64 -5.73 -13.00 10.71
N ILE A 65 -5.24 -12.21 9.73
CA ILE A 65 -4.93 -10.79 9.93
C ILE A 65 -6.20 -10.02 10.28
N VAL A 66 -7.27 -10.13 9.49
CA VAL A 66 -8.50 -9.36 9.77
C VAL A 66 -9.16 -9.81 11.07
N GLY A 67 -9.11 -11.11 11.40
CA GLY A 67 -9.62 -11.63 12.67
C GLY A 67 -8.87 -11.04 13.87
N ALA A 68 -7.53 -11.06 13.84
CA ALA A 68 -6.71 -10.47 14.90
C ALA A 68 -6.89 -8.94 14.99
N MET A 69 -7.03 -8.27 13.85
CA MET A 69 -7.29 -6.83 13.82
C MET A 69 -8.63 -6.48 14.50
N GLN A 70 -9.69 -7.23 14.19
CA GLN A 70 -11.00 -7.04 14.82
C GLN A 70 -10.96 -7.34 16.33
N GLU A 71 -10.25 -8.40 16.73
CA GLU A 71 -10.06 -8.79 18.13
C GLU A 71 -9.34 -7.70 18.96
N HIS A 72 -8.34 -7.05 18.37
CA HIS A 72 -7.51 -6.06 19.06
C HIS A 72 -7.86 -4.61 18.74
N GLY A 73 -8.97 -4.36 18.03
CA GLY A 73 -9.43 -3.00 17.71
C GLY A 73 -8.56 -2.24 16.69
N VAL A 74 -7.73 -2.94 15.91
CA VAL A 74 -6.96 -2.35 14.81
C VAL A 74 -7.90 -2.16 13.63
N ARG A 75 -8.11 -0.92 13.19
CA ARG A 75 -9.19 -0.61 12.23
C ARG A 75 -8.73 -0.45 10.78
N ARG A 76 -7.48 -0.07 10.55
CA ARG A 76 -6.98 0.32 9.21
C ARG A 76 -6.14 -0.79 8.58
N ILE A 77 -6.48 -1.19 7.35
CA ILE A 77 -5.68 -2.14 6.57
C ILE A 77 -5.48 -1.66 5.13
N ILE A 78 -4.25 -1.73 4.64
CA ILE A 78 -3.93 -1.51 3.22
C ILE A 78 -3.29 -2.78 2.68
N TRP A 79 -3.89 -3.35 1.64
CA TRP A 79 -3.48 -4.65 1.11
C TRP A 79 -3.18 -4.59 -0.38
N GLU A 80 -1.99 -5.04 -0.77
CA GLU A 80 -1.61 -5.18 -2.17
C GLU A 80 -2.18 -6.48 -2.78
N SER A 81 -3.01 -6.32 -3.80
CA SER A 81 -3.57 -7.39 -4.62
C SER A 81 -2.91 -7.35 -6.00
N SER A 82 -3.66 -7.32 -7.10
CA SER A 82 -3.13 -7.23 -8.45
C SER A 82 -4.22 -6.70 -9.36
N LEU A 83 -3.86 -5.84 -10.31
CA LEU A 83 -4.74 -5.58 -11.44
C LEU A 83 -5.06 -6.92 -12.13
N GLY A 84 -6.29 -7.10 -12.60
CA GLY A 84 -6.77 -8.37 -13.16
C GLY A 84 -7.49 -9.29 -12.17
N VAL A 85 -7.59 -8.91 -10.88
CA VAL A 85 -8.33 -9.67 -9.86
C VAL A 85 -9.78 -9.18 -9.77
N GLY A 86 -10.73 -10.11 -9.69
CA GLY A 86 -12.15 -9.80 -9.49
C GLY A 86 -12.71 -8.88 -10.58
N GLU A 87 -13.17 -7.70 -10.16
CA GLU A 87 -13.80 -6.68 -11.01
C GLU A 87 -12.86 -6.11 -12.09
N THR A 88 -11.54 -6.25 -11.93
CA THR A 88 -10.56 -5.73 -12.90
C THR A 88 -10.02 -6.79 -13.87
N ARG A 89 -10.63 -7.98 -13.88
CA ARG A 89 -10.33 -9.01 -14.89
C ARG A 89 -10.39 -8.44 -16.30
N GLY A 90 -9.43 -8.82 -17.14
CA GLY A 90 -9.35 -8.34 -18.52
C GLY A 90 -8.57 -7.02 -18.69
N GLN A 91 -8.16 -6.34 -17.61
CA GLN A 91 -7.51 -5.03 -17.71
C GLN A 91 -5.97 -5.06 -17.83
N LEU A 92 -5.34 -6.25 -17.84
CA LEU A 92 -3.87 -6.40 -17.94
C LEU A 92 -3.34 -6.58 -19.37
N GLY A 93 -4.21 -6.51 -20.38
CA GLY A 93 -3.87 -6.71 -21.78
C GLY A 93 -3.81 -8.20 -22.22
N PRO A 94 -3.81 -8.46 -23.54
CA PRO A 94 -4.03 -9.81 -24.09
C PRO A 94 -3.03 -10.86 -23.60
N LEU A 95 -1.74 -10.53 -23.51
CA LEU A 95 -0.70 -11.45 -23.05
C LEU A 95 -0.99 -11.98 -21.64
N TYR A 96 -1.33 -11.09 -20.71
CA TYR A 96 -1.63 -11.50 -19.34
C TYR A 96 -2.98 -12.22 -19.26
N ASN A 97 -4.01 -11.64 -19.86
CA ASN A 97 -5.37 -12.15 -19.74
C ASN A 97 -5.57 -13.53 -20.40
N TRP A 98 -4.94 -13.77 -21.55
CA TRP A 98 -5.18 -14.97 -22.36
C TRP A 98 -4.09 -16.03 -22.24
N LEU A 99 -2.89 -15.66 -21.79
CA LEU A 99 -1.78 -16.60 -21.67
C LEU A 99 -1.30 -16.74 -20.23
N LEU A 100 -0.75 -15.68 -19.63
CA LEU A 100 -0.03 -15.82 -18.35
C LEU A 100 -0.97 -16.17 -17.18
N ILE A 101 -2.12 -15.50 -17.08
CA ILE A 101 -3.07 -15.78 -16.00
C ILE A 101 -3.66 -17.20 -16.13
N PRO A 102 -4.31 -17.59 -17.23
CA PRO A 102 -4.94 -18.90 -17.30
C PRO A 102 -3.95 -20.06 -17.23
N LEU A 103 -2.73 -19.90 -17.75
CA LEU A 103 -1.73 -20.98 -17.80
C LEU A 103 -0.87 -21.08 -16.54
N LEU A 104 -0.44 -19.95 -15.98
CA LEU A 104 0.59 -19.92 -14.94
C LEU A 104 0.07 -19.34 -13.62
N LEU A 105 -0.71 -18.26 -13.66
CA LEU A 105 -1.05 -17.48 -12.46
C LEU A 105 -2.47 -17.74 -11.93
N ARG A 106 -3.24 -18.67 -12.54
CA ARG A 106 -4.66 -18.89 -12.23
C ARG A 106 -4.91 -19.15 -10.75
N HIS A 107 -4.02 -19.91 -10.10
CA HIS A 107 -4.14 -20.26 -8.69
C HIS A 107 -3.84 -19.06 -7.78
N ALA A 108 -2.81 -18.28 -8.11
CA ALA A 108 -2.49 -17.05 -7.40
C ALA A 108 -3.59 -15.99 -7.54
N PHE A 109 -4.17 -15.82 -8.73
CA PHE A 109 -5.27 -14.88 -8.96
C PHE A 109 -6.57 -15.32 -8.27
N ALA A 110 -6.88 -16.62 -8.27
CA ALA A 110 -8.01 -17.14 -7.50
C ALA A 110 -7.83 -16.94 -6.00
N ASP A 111 -6.60 -17.06 -5.48
CA ASP A 111 -6.30 -16.81 -4.07
C ASP A 111 -6.37 -15.33 -3.71
N LYS A 112 -5.85 -14.43 -4.56
CA LYS A 112 -6.03 -12.97 -4.42
C LYS A 112 -7.51 -12.59 -4.43
N GLU A 113 -8.33 -13.18 -5.30
CA GLU A 113 -9.78 -12.91 -5.32
C GLU A 113 -10.46 -13.32 -4.02
N ARG A 114 -10.17 -14.51 -3.48
CA ARG A 114 -10.69 -14.94 -2.16
C ARG A 114 -10.22 -14.01 -1.05
N GLN A 115 -8.94 -13.62 -1.08
CA GLN A 115 -8.36 -12.66 -0.14
C GLN A 115 -9.07 -11.30 -0.21
N GLU A 116 -9.36 -10.77 -1.40
CA GLU A 116 -10.12 -9.53 -1.54
C GLU A 116 -11.53 -9.67 -0.98
N ALA A 117 -12.22 -10.78 -1.26
CA ALA A 117 -13.56 -11.03 -0.75
C ALA A 117 -13.58 -11.07 0.79
N ILE A 118 -12.60 -11.71 1.41
CA ILE A 118 -12.46 -11.77 2.89
C ILE A 118 -12.31 -10.36 3.46
N ILE A 119 -11.41 -9.54 2.90
CA ILE A 119 -11.17 -8.18 3.40
C ILE A 119 -12.40 -7.29 3.20
N ARG A 120 -13.02 -7.34 2.01
CA ARG A 120 -14.21 -6.55 1.66
C ARG A 120 -15.41 -6.84 2.56
N ALA A 121 -15.53 -8.08 3.07
CA ALA A 121 -16.61 -8.49 3.96
C ALA A 121 -16.49 -7.94 5.39
N THR A 122 -15.36 -7.33 5.75
CA THR A 122 -15.14 -6.78 7.09
C THR A 122 -15.70 -5.36 7.25
N SER A 123 -15.89 -4.94 8.50
CA SER A 123 -16.17 -3.54 8.85
C SER A 123 -14.91 -2.67 8.92
N LEU A 124 -13.72 -3.21 8.64
CA LEU A 124 -12.46 -2.48 8.70
C LEU A 124 -12.40 -1.33 7.68
N GLU A 125 -11.53 -0.38 7.94
CA GLU A 125 -11.15 0.68 7.01
C GLU A 125 -10.10 0.12 6.05
N TRP A 126 -10.55 -0.69 5.08
CA TRP A 126 -9.65 -1.35 4.14
C TRP A 126 -9.40 -0.52 2.88
N THR A 127 -8.21 -0.62 2.30
CA THR A 127 -7.93 -0.19 0.92
C THR A 127 -7.19 -1.32 0.22
N ILE A 128 -7.71 -1.77 -0.93
CA ILE A 128 -7.05 -2.80 -1.74
C ILE A 128 -6.35 -2.10 -2.90
N VAL A 129 -5.04 -2.27 -3.00
CA VAL A 129 -4.22 -1.70 -4.08
C VAL A 129 -4.00 -2.76 -5.14
N GLN A 130 -4.47 -2.52 -6.35
CA GLN A 130 -4.31 -3.39 -7.51
C GLN A 130 -3.31 -2.78 -8.50
N PRO A 131 -1.99 -3.00 -8.29
CA PRO A 131 -0.98 -2.50 -9.21
C PRO A 131 -1.00 -3.26 -10.54
N ALA A 132 -0.62 -2.54 -11.59
CA ALA A 132 -0.26 -3.14 -12.87
C ALA A 132 1.08 -3.90 -12.79
N ALA A 133 1.66 -4.31 -13.92
CA ALA A 133 2.87 -5.12 -13.91
C ALA A 133 4.06 -4.42 -13.20
N LEU A 134 4.59 -5.08 -12.17
CA LEU A 134 5.59 -4.51 -11.25
C LEU A 134 7.02 -4.50 -11.82
N THR A 135 7.68 -3.35 -11.78
CA THR A 135 9.09 -3.16 -12.15
C THR A 135 9.96 -2.81 -10.94
N ASN A 136 11.29 -2.90 -11.10
CA ASN A 136 12.28 -2.49 -10.09
C ASN A 136 12.84 -1.08 -10.34
N GLY A 137 12.13 -0.25 -11.10
CA GLY A 137 12.52 1.13 -11.34
C GLY A 137 12.49 2.00 -10.08
N PRO A 138 13.09 3.20 -10.12
CA PRO A 138 13.04 4.15 -9.02
C PRO A 138 11.61 4.67 -8.79
N ARG A 139 11.37 5.26 -7.61
CA ARG A 139 10.15 6.02 -7.34
C ARG A 139 10.09 7.21 -8.29
N THR A 140 9.00 7.34 -9.03
CA THR A 140 8.74 8.44 -9.95
C THR A 140 7.84 9.50 -9.33
N GLY A 141 6.93 9.09 -8.45
CA GLY A 141 5.86 9.96 -7.95
C GLY A 141 4.83 10.35 -9.01
N THR A 142 4.91 9.76 -10.21
CA THR A 142 4.03 10.05 -11.35
C THR A 142 3.24 8.80 -11.70
N TYR A 143 2.14 8.59 -10.99
CA TYR A 143 1.24 7.46 -11.15
C TYR A 143 -0.22 7.92 -11.09
N ARG A 144 -1.12 7.13 -11.69
CA ARG A 144 -2.57 7.35 -11.63
C ARG A 144 -3.24 6.27 -10.79
N VAL A 145 -4.23 6.74 -10.03
CA VAL A 145 -5.20 5.93 -9.31
C VAL A 145 -6.48 5.92 -10.15
N GLY A 146 -7.00 4.73 -10.48
CA GLY A 146 -8.25 4.56 -11.23
C GLY A 146 -8.08 3.85 -12.58
N ALA A 147 -9.05 4.05 -13.48
CA ALA A 147 -9.17 3.26 -14.71
C ALA A 147 -7.89 3.27 -15.56
N CYS A 148 -7.33 2.09 -15.81
CA CYS A 148 -6.17 1.86 -16.67
C CYS A 148 -6.55 1.73 -18.15
N ALA A 149 -7.62 2.41 -18.59
CA ALA A 149 -8.16 2.27 -19.93
C ALA A 149 -7.14 2.73 -21.00
N GLY A 150 -6.96 1.91 -22.04
CA GLY A 150 -6.19 2.28 -23.23
C GLY A 150 -4.71 1.88 -23.26
N ARG A 151 -4.18 1.16 -22.26
CA ARG A 151 -2.78 0.72 -22.25
C ARG A 151 -2.63 -0.79 -22.52
N PHE A 152 -1.87 -1.16 -23.54
CA PHE A 152 -1.61 -2.56 -23.89
C PHE A 152 -0.79 -3.31 -22.83
N PHE A 153 0.10 -2.61 -22.12
CA PHE A 153 0.95 -3.17 -21.05
C PHE A 153 1.18 -2.12 -19.94
N PRO A 154 0.23 -1.94 -19.01
CA PRO A 154 0.41 -1.03 -17.89
C PRO A 154 1.48 -1.57 -16.94
N THR A 155 2.39 -0.70 -16.51
CA THR A 155 3.47 -1.04 -15.56
C THR A 155 3.57 -0.02 -14.45
N VAL A 156 4.16 -0.43 -13.32
CA VAL A 156 4.45 0.45 -12.19
C VAL A 156 5.64 -0.02 -11.36
N SER A 157 6.42 0.90 -10.80
CA SER A 157 7.54 0.53 -9.95
C SER A 157 7.07 0.08 -8.57
N ARG A 158 7.75 -0.91 -7.98
CA ARG A 158 7.50 -1.31 -6.58
C ARG A 158 7.66 -0.13 -5.62
N ALA A 159 8.58 0.79 -5.92
CA ALA A 159 8.83 1.98 -5.13
C ALA A 159 7.64 2.97 -5.17
N ASP A 160 6.96 3.11 -6.30
CA ASP A 160 5.75 3.93 -6.42
C ASP A 160 4.55 3.28 -5.71
N VAL A 161 4.40 1.96 -5.79
CA VAL A 161 3.36 1.23 -5.04
C VAL A 161 3.55 1.41 -3.54
N ALA A 162 4.78 1.22 -3.04
CA ALA A 162 5.10 1.43 -1.63
C ALA A 162 4.83 2.87 -1.20
N HIS A 163 5.24 3.85 -2.02
CA HIS A 163 4.96 5.27 -1.76
C HIS A 163 3.45 5.54 -1.65
N PHE A 164 2.65 5.04 -2.59
CA PHE A 164 1.20 5.20 -2.54
C PHE A 164 0.57 4.55 -1.31
N MET A 165 0.99 3.34 -0.96
CA MET A 165 0.45 2.64 0.22
C MET A 165 0.74 3.41 1.52
N ILE A 166 1.91 4.05 1.64
CA ILE A 166 2.22 4.91 2.79
C ILE A 166 1.41 6.21 2.77
N GLU A 167 1.30 6.88 1.61
CA GLU A 167 0.48 8.08 1.46
C GLU A 167 -0.99 7.83 1.81
N GLU A 168 -1.54 6.69 1.40
CA GLU A 168 -2.92 6.26 1.68
C GLU A 168 -3.11 5.80 3.14
N LEU A 169 -2.03 5.46 3.83
CA LEU A 169 -2.03 5.20 5.27
C LEU A 169 -2.11 6.52 6.05
N GLU A 170 -1.27 7.49 5.69
CA GLU A 170 -1.16 8.78 6.37
C GLU A 170 -2.33 9.72 6.04
N ASN A 171 -2.84 9.64 4.80
CA ASN A 171 -3.93 10.47 4.30
C ASN A 171 -4.99 9.59 3.62
N PRO A 172 -5.91 8.97 4.39
CA PRO A 172 -6.87 8.01 3.86
C PRO A 172 -7.85 8.67 2.88
N ARG A 173 -7.70 8.37 1.58
CA ARG A 173 -8.57 8.91 0.51
C ARG A 173 -9.46 7.84 -0.11
N HIS A 174 -9.11 6.57 0.06
CA HIS A 174 -9.73 5.43 -0.62
C HIS A 174 -10.17 4.36 0.39
N VAL A 175 -10.80 4.79 1.48
CA VAL A 175 -11.34 3.88 2.50
C VAL A 175 -12.51 3.08 1.92
N ARG A 176 -12.45 1.76 2.08
CA ARG A 176 -13.35 0.75 1.51
C ARG A 176 -13.44 0.81 -0.02
N GLN A 177 -12.31 1.05 -0.66
CA GLN A 177 -12.20 1.08 -2.12
C GLN A 177 -11.07 0.20 -2.64
N VAL A 178 -11.23 -0.23 -3.89
CA VAL A 178 -10.17 -0.87 -4.67
C VAL A 178 -9.56 0.14 -5.61
N VAL A 179 -8.25 0.31 -5.48
CA VAL A 179 -7.46 1.30 -6.20
C VAL A 179 -6.63 0.60 -7.27
N LEU A 180 -6.98 0.83 -8.53
CA LEU A 180 -6.17 0.44 -9.68
C LEU A 180 -4.97 1.39 -9.77
N PHE A 181 -3.77 0.84 -9.96
CA PHE A 181 -2.53 1.62 -9.81
C PHE A 181 -1.53 1.37 -10.95
N ALA A 182 -1.25 2.40 -11.76
CA ALA A 182 -0.34 2.33 -12.91
C ALA A 182 0.43 3.65 -13.15
N ILE A 183 1.58 3.58 -13.84
CA ILE A 183 2.34 4.79 -14.25
C ILE A 183 1.55 5.63 -15.25
N ASP A 184 1.66 6.97 -15.11
CA ASP A 184 1.25 7.94 -16.12
C ASP A 184 2.37 8.19 -17.14
N VAL A 185 2.11 8.00 -18.44
CA VAL A 185 3.08 8.29 -19.51
C VAL A 185 2.55 9.37 -20.47
N ASP A 186 1.29 9.81 -20.35
CA ASP A 186 0.72 10.81 -21.24
C ASP A 186 0.49 12.13 -20.50
N ARG A 187 1.34 13.13 -20.79
CA ARG A 187 1.36 14.46 -20.13
C ARG A 187 0.10 15.32 -20.37
N ARG A 188 -0.98 14.78 -20.93
CA ARG A 188 -2.09 15.58 -21.48
C ARG A 188 -3.33 15.72 -20.62
N HIS A 189 -3.51 15.00 -19.50
CA HIS A 189 -4.65 15.22 -18.60
C HIS A 189 -4.31 15.03 -17.11
N ALA A 190 -5.05 15.74 -16.25
CA ALA A 190 -4.67 16.20 -14.91
C ALA A 190 -3.93 15.21 -13.97
N ARG A 191 -2.83 15.70 -13.38
CA ARG A 191 -2.09 15.10 -12.26
C ARG A 191 -2.96 15.13 -11.01
N ILE A 192 -2.86 14.11 -10.17
CA ILE A 192 -3.26 14.26 -8.76
C ILE A 192 -2.16 15.10 -8.09
N PRO A 193 -2.46 16.30 -7.56
CA PRO A 193 -1.46 17.06 -6.83
C PRO A 193 -1.03 16.26 -5.59
N VAL A 194 0.26 15.96 -5.52
CA VAL A 194 0.90 15.57 -4.26
C VAL A 194 0.88 16.84 -3.41
N GLY A 195 0.27 16.78 -2.22
CA GLY A 195 0.09 17.92 -1.32
C GLY A 195 1.41 18.65 -1.03
N PRO A 196 1.36 19.95 -0.70
CA PRO A 196 2.55 20.77 -0.60
C PRO A 196 3.50 20.24 0.47
N ARG A 197 4.77 20.08 0.09
CA ARG A 197 5.89 19.99 1.02
C ARG A 197 5.85 21.22 1.92
N ASP A 198 5.80 21.00 3.23
CA ASP A 198 6.02 22.04 4.22
C ASP A 198 7.31 22.78 3.88
N ARG A 199 7.14 24.01 3.42
CA ARG A 199 8.20 25.01 3.42
C ARG A 199 8.20 25.57 4.84
N LEU A 200 9.09 25.05 5.68
CA LEU A 200 9.51 25.75 6.88
C LEU A 200 10.17 27.06 6.41
N GLU A 201 9.39 28.13 6.38
CA GLU A 201 9.93 29.49 6.39
C GLU A 201 10.54 29.72 7.77
N PRO A 202 11.82 30.12 7.87
CA PRO A 202 12.44 30.39 9.16
C PRO A 202 11.77 31.60 9.82
N LEU A 203 11.44 31.46 11.10
CA LEU A 203 11.00 32.52 12.00
C LEU A 203 11.97 33.71 11.91
N GLY A 204 11.58 34.72 11.14
CA GLY A 204 12.23 36.03 11.09
C GLY A 204 11.89 36.81 12.36
N ILE A 205 12.66 36.59 13.42
CA ILE A 205 12.74 37.51 14.55
C ILE A 205 13.35 38.82 14.02
N LYS A 206 12.53 39.86 13.86
CA LYS A 206 13.04 41.24 13.80
C LYS A 206 13.18 41.75 15.22
N ALA A 207 14.42 41.79 15.69
CA ALA A 207 14.82 42.60 16.83
C ALA A 207 15.36 43.96 16.35
N ASP A 208 15.10 44.97 17.17
CA ASP A 208 15.75 46.29 17.25
C ASP A 208 15.34 47.34 16.19
N GLY A 209 15.05 48.61 16.50
CA GLY A 209 15.13 49.35 17.76
C GLY A 209 14.89 50.85 17.55
N ARG A 210 14.75 51.57 18.69
CA ARG A 210 14.82 53.04 18.92
C ARG A 210 13.65 53.90 18.42
N GLN A 211 13.24 55.01 19.06
CA GLN A 211 13.58 55.68 20.32
C GLN A 211 12.52 56.79 20.59
N ARG A 212 12.15 56.96 21.86
CA ARG A 212 11.97 58.20 22.66
C ARG A 212 11.21 59.45 22.14
N GLY A 213 10.41 59.99 23.07
CA GLY A 213 10.08 61.43 23.25
C GLY A 213 8.72 61.82 22.64
N GLY A 214 7.80 62.52 23.30
CA GLY A 214 7.78 63.19 24.59
C GLY A 214 6.42 63.89 24.77
N ASP A 215 5.94 63.87 26.01
CA ASP A 215 5.18 64.87 26.76
C ASP A 215 4.34 65.99 26.08
N ARG A 216 3.19 66.25 26.72
CA ARG A 216 2.30 67.44 26.76
C ARG A 216 1.10 67.56 25.82
N GLY A 217 -0.07 67.72 26.44
CA GLY A 217 -1.34 68.18 25.87
C GLY A 217 -2.53 67.69 26.67
#